data_AF-A0A840A6N4-F1
#
_entry.id   AF-A0A840A6N4-F1
#
_cell.length_a   1.000
_cell.length_b   1.000
_cell.length_c   1.000
_cell.angle_alpha   90.00
_cell.angle_beta   90.00
_cell.angle_gamma   90.00
#
_symmetry.space_group_name_H-M   'P 1'
#
loop_
_entity.id
_entity.type
_entity.pdbx_description
1 polymer ?
#
loop_
_entity_poly.entity_id
_entity_poly.type
_entity_poly.pdbx_seq_one_letter_code
_entity_poly.pdbx_strand_id
1 'polypeptide(L)'
;MTVIPCEQDPRLRAEIERFAEVLKTQAHQLGDHGLDETSFYSSPIFRGAIEKVRGEFSATMRGKREFVQHVLNHMEDGGFIAGWDRTQGKARNDYYVRLHSGRLAVIDLKGCLDGENTNKFERPADADEFITWSLCTNSGADPRRNAWSGIHTRLSAEMISRNKRVDGVVIWDMICGTLGRPCPKLAALDGAVRRTAVGPFLTPPPCIYVFPAAIPSRAHPQSTAQTLQQVELLAAFHAAFGERDEEVNYVDFEVGEQADELFRRTVIRRAGVVQHASDMTAIQRV
;
A
#
# COMPACT_ATOMS: atom_id res chain seq x y z
N MET A 1 8.42 18.08 -4.53
CA MET A 1 8.54 16.65 -4.92
C MET A 1 7.93 15.80 -3.81
N THR A 2 7.35 14.64 -4.15
CA THR A 2 6.42 13.91 -3.27
C THR A 2 6.79 12.43 -3.17
N VAL A 3 6.51 11.83 -2.01
CA VAL A 3 6.80 10.40 -1.72
C VAL A 3 6.07 9.45 -2.67
N ILE A 4 4.84 9.78 -3.06
CA ILE A 4 4.01 9.09 -4.06
C ILE A 4 3.36 10.16 -4.95
N PRO A 5 3.12 9.93 -6.26
CA PRO A 5 2.56 10.98 -7.12
C PRO A 5 1.10 11.28 -6.79
N CYS A 6 0.32 10.28 -6.38
CA CYS A 6 -1.09 10.42 -5.99
C CYS A 6 -1.29 11.51 -4.94
N GLU A 7 -2.45 12.16 -4.99
CA GLU A 7 -2.91 13.12 -4.00
C GLU A 7 -4.36 12.85 -3.61
N GLN A 8 -4.75 13.39 -2.47
CA GLN A 8 -6.15 13.41 -2.06
C GLN A 8 -6.91 14.35 -3.01
N ASP A 9 -8.02 13.89 -3.57
CA ASP A 9 -8.90 14.76 -4.36
C ASP A 9 -9.72 15.63 -3.39
N PRO A 10 -9.50 16.96 -3.34
CA PRO A 10 -10.26 17.84 -2.45
C PRO A 10 -11.76 17.87 -2.80
N ARG A 11 -12.12 17.58 -4.06
CA ARG A 11 -13.52 17.52 -4.50
C ARG A 11 -14.24 16.31 -3.93
N LEU A 12 -13.54 15.19 -3.78
CA LEU A 12 -14.12 13.98 -3.20
C LEU A 12 -14.60 14.24 -1.77
N ARG A 13 -13.85 15.00 -0.98
CA ARG A 13 -14.29 15.40 0.36
C ARG A 13 -15.57 16.23 0.31
N ALA A 14 -15.62 17.22 -0.58
CA ALA A 14 -16.81 18.05 -0.75
C ALA A 14 -18.02 17.24 -1.27
N GLU A 15 -17.80 16.25 -2.12
CA GLU A 15 -18.85 15.33 -2.59
C GLU A 15 -19.34 14.40 -1.49
N ILE A 16 -18.44 13.85 -0.68
CA ILE A 16 -18.78 13.06 0.51
C ILE A 16 -19.58 13.91 1.49
N GLU A 17 -19.15 15.14 1.77
CA GLU A 17 -19.86 16.06 2.68
C GLU A 17 -21.26 16.40 2.14
N ARG A 18 -21.38 16.71 0.84
CA ARG A 18 -22.65 16.97 0.18
C ARG A 18 -23.58 15.77 0.23
N PHE A 19 -23.09 14.58 -0.08
CA PHE A 19 -23.88 13.36 -0.08
C PHE A 19 -24.27 12.94 1.35
N ALA A 20 -23.37 13.12 2.33
CA ALA A 20 -23.68 12.89 3.72
C ALA A 20 -24.80 13.82 4.21
N GLU A 21 -24.84 15.07 3.75
CA GLU A 21 -25.93 16.00 4.08
C GLU A 21 -27.26 15.60 3.45
N VAL A 22 -27.23 15.14 2.19
CA VAL A 22 -28.40 14.55 1.53
C VAL A 22 -28.88 13.34 2.32
N LEU A 23 -27.99 12.44 2.77
CA LEU A 23 -28.39 11.30 3.60
C LEU A 23 -29.00 11.74 4.94
N LYS A 24 -28.44 12.74 5.62
CA LYS A 24 -29.00 13.23 6.90
C LYS A 24 -30.38 13.86 6.76
N THR A 25 -30.68 14.44 5.60
CA THR A 25 -31.92 15.21 5.38
C THR A 25 -32.97 14.42 4.61
N GLN A 26 -32.57 13.48 3.75
CA GLN A 26 -33.47 12.76 2.84
C GLN A 26 -33.43 11.23 2.99
N ALA A 27 -32.67 10.65 3.94
CA ALA A 27 -32.63 9.18 4.08
C ALA A 27 -33.99 8.54 4.41
N HIS A 28 -34.92 9.29 5.02
CA HIS A 28 -36.30 8.82 5.27
C HIS A 28 -37.12 8.55 3.99
N GLN A 29 -36.59 8.92 2.82
CA GLN A 29 -37.21 8.68 1.51
C GLN A 29 -36.64 7.42 0.85
N LEU A 30 -35.64 6.77 1.47
CA LEU A 30 -34.90 5.66 0.88
C LEU A 30 -35.39 4.32 1.44
N GLY A 31 -35.92 3.47 0.54
CA GLY A 31 -36.40 2.13 0.88
C GLY A 31 -37.83 2.14 1.44
N ASP A 32 -38.31 0.94 1.79
CA ASP A 32 -39.66 0.75 2.34
C ASP A 32 -39.57 0.34 3.82
N HIS A 33 -39.48 1.34 4.69
CA HIS A 33 -39.36 1.17 6.15
C HIS A 33 -40.66 1.47 6.90
N GLY A 34 -41.72 1.93 6.21
CA GLY A 34 -43.03 2.21 6.81
C GLY A 34 -43.07 3.29 7.88
N LEU A 35 -42.07 4.18 7.92
CA LEU A 35 -41.99 5.28 8.89
C LEU A 35 -42.15 6.62 8.17
N ASP A 36 -42.84 7.57 8.82
CA ASP A 36 -42.78 8.97 8.41
C ASP A 36 -41.40 9.60 8.74
N GLU A 37 -41.15 10.80 8.22
CA GLU A 37 -39.87 11.50 8.38
C GLU A 37 -39.46 11.67 9.85
N THR A 38 -40.39 12.09 10.70
CA THR A 38 -40.13 12.35 12.11
C THR A 38 -39.79 11.07 12.85
N SER A 39 -40.55 10.01 12.61
CA SER A 39 -40.36 8.68 13.20
C SER A 39 -39.07 8.05 12.70
N PHE A 40 -38.71 8.23 11.43
CA PHE A 40 -37.47 7.71 10.87
C PHE A 40 -36.24 8.28 11.58
N TYR A 41 -36.14 9.61 11.70
CA TYR A 41 -34.97 10.26 12.31
C TYR A 41 -34.93 10.18 13.83
N SER A 42 -36.07 10.00 14.49
CA SER A 42 -36.12 9.70 15.93
C SER A 42 -35.87 8.23 16.26
N SER A 43 -35.91 7.34 15.26
CA SER A 43 -35.61 5.92 15.43
C SER A 43 -34.11 5.60 15.32
N PRO A 44 -33.67 4.43 15.82
CA PRO A 44 -32.30 3.94 15.62
C PRO A 44 -31.97 3.51 14.18
N ILE A 45 -32.94 3.43 13.26
CA ILE A 45 -32.77 2.78 11.95
C ILE A 45 -31.66 3.45 11.14
N PHE A 46 -31.68 4.78 11.01
CA PHE A 46 -30.69 5.50 10.21
C PHE A 46 -29.26 5.30 10.75
N ARG A 47 -29.07 5.53 12.05
CA ARG A 47 -27.75 5.37 12.69
C ARG A 47 -27.28 3.92 12.62
N GLY A 48 -28.16 2.96 12.92
CA GLY A 48 -27.87 1.53 12.86
C GLY A 48 -27.50 1.07 11.44
N ALA A 49 -28.17 1.59 10.41
CA ALA A 49 -27.84 1.31 9.02
C ALA A 49 -26.45 1.84 8.63
N ILE A 50 -26.13 3.10 9.00
CA ILE A 50 -24.80 3.67 8.74
C ILE A 50 -23.71 2.87 9.46
N GLU A 51 -23.91 2.50 10.73
CA GLU A 51 -22.96 1.71 11.49
C GLU A 51 -22.76 0.30 10.91
N LYS A 52 -23.84 -0.34 10.45
CA LYS A 52 -23.81 -1.65 9.79
C LYS A 52 -23.06 -1.59 8.46
N VAL A 53 -23.41 -0.65 7.58
CA VAL A 53 -22.74 -0.46 6.28
C VAL A 53 -21.25 -0.14 6.46
N ARG A 54 -20.91 0.73 7.42
CA ARG A 54 -19.51 1.00 7.79
C ARG A 54 -18.81 -0.27 8.29
N GLY A 55 -19.49 -1.05 9.13
CA GLY A 55 -19.00 -2.34 9.63
C GLY A 55 -18.71 -3.32 8.50
N GLU A 56 -19.60 -3.42 7.53
CA GLU A 56 -19.44 -4.28 6.34
C GLU A 56 -18.23 -3.83 5.51
N PHE A 57 -18.12 -2.53 5.18
CA PHE A 57 -16.96 -1.99 4.46
C PHE A 57 -15.63 -2.20 5.21
N SER A 58 -15.65 -2.07 6.54
CA SER A 58 -14.47 -2.23 7.38
C SER A 58 -14.08 -3.70 7.58
N ALA A 59 -15.06 -4.62 7.59
CA ALA A 59 -14.87 -6.03 7.86
C ALA A 59 -14.51 -6.87 6.63
N THR A 60 -14.85 -6.42 5.42
CA THR A 60 -14.60 -7.22 4.21
C THR A 60 -13.14 -7.19 3.76
N MET A 61 -12.29 -8.00 4.40
CA MET A 61 -11.04 -8.50 3.81
C MET A 61 -11.29 -9.29 2.53
N ARG A 62 -12.54 -9.74 2.28
CA ARG A 62 -12.95 -10.50 1.10
C ARG A 62 -12.55 -9.80 -0.20
N GLY A 63 -12.95 -8.53 -0.37
CA GLY A 63 -12.60 -7.77 -1.57
C GLY A 63 -11.09 -7.62 -1.74
N LYS A 64 -10.37 -7.26 -0.67
CA LYS A 64 -8.91 -7.11 -0.69
C LYS A 64 -8.19 -8.41 -1.10
N ARG A 65 -8.62 -9.55 -0.55
CA ARG A 65 -8.07 -10.86 -0.89
C ARG A 65 -8.39 -11.27 -2.32
N GLU A 66 -9.62 -11.01 -2.78
CA GLU A 66 -10.04 -11.25 -4.16
C GLU A 66 -9.20 -10.43 -5.15
N PHE A 67 -8.95 -9.14 -4.85
CA PHE A 67 -8.05 -8.32 -5.66
C PHE A 67 -6.64 -8.88 -5.74
N VAL A 68 -6.03 -9.23 -4.59
CA VAL A 68 -4.68 -9.82 -4.58
C VAL A 68 -4.64 -11.14 -5.34
N GLN A 69 -5.64 -12.00 -5.15
CA GLN A 69 -5.76 -13.26 -5.88
C GLN A 69 -5.83 -13.02 -7.39
N HIS A 70 -6.65 -12.08 -7.86
CA HIS A 70 -6.74 -11.78 -9.29
C HIS A 70 -5.43 -11.22 -9.85
N VAL A 71 -4.71 -10.42 -9.08
CA VAL A 71 -3.38 -9.92 -9.47
C VAL A 71 -2.38 -11.08 -9.57
N LEU A 72 -2.29 -11.94 -8.55
CA LEU A 72 -1.33 -13.04 -8.56
C LEU A 72 -1.66 -14.07 -9.63
N ASN A 73 -2.94 -14.37 -9.85
CA ASN A 73 -3.39 -15.19 -10.99
C ASN A 73 -2.97 -14.54 -12.32
N HIS A 74 -3.20 -13.24 -12.50
CA HIS A 74 -2.78 -12.56 -13.73
C HIS A 74 -1.27 -12.65 -13.96
N MET A 75 -0.47 -12.52 -12.89
CA MET A 75 0.98 -12.67 -12.97
C MET A 75 1.41 -14.11 -13.29
N GLU A 76 0.75 -15.11 -12.71
CA GLU A 76 1.01 -16.54 -12.97
C GLU A 76 0.58 -16.94 -14.38
N ASP A 77 -0.67 -16.64 -14.77
CA ASP A 77 -1.22 -16.91 -16.10
C ASP A 77 -0.43 -16.18 -17.21
N GLY A 78 0.09 -14.98 -16.90
CA GLY A 78 0.94 -14.20 -17.78
C GLY A 78 2.41 -14.66 -17.82
N GLY A 79 2.79 -15.66 -17.02
CA GLY A 79 4.16 -16.18 -16.97
C GLY A 79 5.18 -15.20 -16.35
N PHE A 80 4.74 -14.27 -15.50
CA PHE A 80 5.62 -13.34 -14.77
C PHE A 80 6.13 -13.93 -13.46
N ILE A 81 5.38 -14.85 -12.85
CA ILE A 81 5.78 -15.67 -11.69
C ILE A 81 5.52 -17.14 -11.98
N ALA A 82 6.24 -18.04 -11.30
CA ALA A 82 6.09 -19.48 -11.50
C ALA A 82 4.87 -20.06 -10.76
N GLY A 83 4.38 -19.34 -9.75
CA GLY A 83 3.10 -19.60 -9.11
C GLY A 83 3.03 -19.03 -7.69
N TRP A 84 1.89 -19.20 -7.04
CA TRP A 84 1.69 -18.64 -5.70
C TRP A 84 0.79 -19.52 -4.83
N ASP A 85 0.91 -19.35 -3.52
CA ASP A 85 0.06 -20.00 -2.51
C ASP A 85 -0.36 -19.00 -1.44
N ARG A 86 -1.57 -19.18 -0.93
CA ARG A 86 -2.00 -18.48 0.27
C ARG A 86 -1.41 -19.14 1.51
N THR A 87 -0.88 -18.33 2.40
CA THR A 87 -0.39 -18.80 3.70
C THR A 87 -1.51 -19.43 4.52
N GLN A 88 -1.22 -20.61 5.08
CA GLN A 88 -2.13 -21.35 5.96
C GLN A 88 -1.81 -21.08 7.44
N GLY A 89 -2.82 -21.17 8.31
CA GLY A 89 -2.62 -21.12 9.76
C GLY A 89 -2.41 -19.71 10.36
N LYS A 90 -1.55 -19.62 11.39
CA LYS A 90 -1.32 -18.40 12.22
C LYS A 90 -0.10 -17.58 11.78
N ALA A 91 0.49 -17.87 10.63
CA ALA A 91 1.64 -17.12 10.15
C ALA A 91 1.27 -15.64 9.87
N ARG A 92 2.25 -14.74 10.03
CA ARG A 92 2.05 -13.29 9.96
C ARG A 92 2.11 -12.71 8.55
N ASN A 93 2.38 -13.54 7.55
CA ASN A 93 2.38 -13.22 6.14
C ASN A 93 1.15 -13.81 5.43
N ASP A 94 0.80 -13.28 4.26
CA ASP A 94 -0.44 -13.65 3.56
C ASP A 94 -0.22 -14.60 2.39
N TYR A 95 0.90 -14.47 1.66
CA TYR A 95 1.18 -15.28 0.48
C TYR A 95 2.65 -15.67 0.36
N TYR A 96 2.85 -16.82 -0.29
CA TYR A 96 4.12 -17.28 -0.83
C TYR A 96 4.05 -17.22 -2.35
N VAL A 97 5.11 -16.75 -3.00
CA VAL A 97 5.21 -16.63 -4.45
C VAL A 97 6.50 -17.31 -4.90
N ARG A 98 6.36 -18.33 -5.73
CA ARG A 98 7.47 -19.01 -6.39
C ARG A 98 7.89 -18.21 -7.60
N LEU A 99 9.17 -17.88 -7.65
CA LEU A 99 9.77 -17.12 -8.73
C LEU A 99 10.44 -18.05 -9.76
N HIS A 100 10.68 -17.57 -10.97
CA HIS A 100 11.23 -18.39 -12.05
C HIS A 100 12.69 -18.78 -11.80
N SER A 101 13.42 -17.99 -11.03
CA SER A 101 14.76 -18.34 -10.55
C SER A 101 14.79 -19.51 -9.56
N GLY A 102 13.64 -19.95 -9.05
CA GLY A 102 13.52 -20.90 -7.94
C GLY A 102 13.52 -20.25 -6.56
N ARG A 103 13.67 -18.92 -6.48
CA ARG A 103 13.54 -18.16 -5.22
C ARG A 103 12.11 -18.15 -4.70
N LEU A 104 11.97 -18.03 -3.38
CA LEU A 104 10.70 -17.89 -2.69
C LEU A 104 10.51 -16.45 -2.19
N ALA A 105 9.54 -15.75 -2.75
CA ALA A 105 9.11 -14.45 -2.26
C ALA A 105 7.91 -14.59 -1.32
N VAL A 106 7.83 -13.73 -0.31
CA VAL A 106 6.73 -13.67 0.66
C VAL A 106 6.10 -12.29 0.65
N ILE A 107 4.77 -12.27 0.65
CA ILE A 107 3.98 -11.04 0.71
C ILE A 107 3.26 -10.94 2.07
N ASP A 108 3.39 -9.77 2.69
CA ASP A 108 2.64 -9.37 3.88
C ASP A 108 1.73 -8.18 3.53
N LEU A 109 0.41 -8.39 3.63
CA LEU A 109 -0.57 -7.36 3.30
C LEU A 109 -0.73 -6.37 4.45
N LYS A 110 -0.65 -5.09 4.12
CA LYS A 110 -0.93 -4.00 5.06
C LYS A 110 -2.11 -3.17 4.59
N GLY A 111 -2.68 -2.42 5.54
CA GLY A 111 -3.70 -1.42 5.25
C GLY A 111 -3.06 -0.16 4.67
N CYS A 112 -3.50 0.99 5.14
CA CYS A 112 -3.03 2.28 4.66
C CYS A 112 -1.63 2.70 5.14
N LEU A 113 -0.79 1.79 5.64
CA LEU A 113 0.57 2.06 6.15
C LEU A 113 0.71 3.10 7.28
N ASP A 114 -0.39 3.63 7.79
CA ASP A 114 -0.49 4.61 8.87
C ASP A 114 -0.84 3.99 10.22
N GLY A 115 -1.15 2.69 10.24
CA GLY A 115 -1.50 1.95 11.44
C GLY A 115 -0.33 1.17 12.05
N GLU A 116 -0.50 0.81 13.32
CA GLU A 116 0.41 -0.04 14.11
C GLU A 116 0.61 -1.44 13.51
N ASN A 117 -0.35 -1.92 12.72
CA ASN A 117 -0.22 -3.19 11.99
C ASN A 117 0.97 -3.20 11.02
N THR A 118 1.43 -2.03 10.57
CA THR A 118 2.58 -1.89 9.66
C THR A 118 3.91 -2.19 10.38
N ASN A 119 3.97 -2.04 11.71
CA ASN A 119 5.15 -2.42 12.51
C ASN A 119 5.22 -3.95 12.75
N LYS A 120 4.09 -4.65 12.55
CA LYS A 120 3.95 -6.06 12.87
C LYS A 120 4.13 -6.91 11.64
N PHE A 121 5.39 -7.16 11.28
CA PHE A 121 5.79 -8.08 10.22
C PHE A 121 6.88 -9.03 10.70
N GLU A 122 6.94 -10.20 10.07
CA GLU A 122 7.95 -11.22 10.33
C GLU A 122 8.32 -11.86 9.00
N ARG A 123 9.60 -11.77 8.62
CA ARG A 123 10.12 -12.43 7.43
C ARG A 123 10.31 -13.92 7.76
N PRO A 124 9.66 -14.85 7.04
CA PRO A 124 9.92 -16.28 7.20
C PRO A 124 11.38 -16.62 6.89
N ALA A 125 11.92 -17.63 7.57
CA ALA A 125 13.33 -18.02 7.46
C ALA A 125 13.70 -18.57 6.06
N ASP A 126 12.71 -19.12 5.36
CA ASP A 126 12.80 -19.66 4.00
C ASP A 126 12.51 -18.61 2.90
N ALA A 127 12.21 -17.36 3.28
CA ALA A 127 11.92 -16.31 2.31
C ALA A 127 13.22 -15.68 1.75
N ASP A 128 13.41 -15.79 0.43
CA ASP A 128 14.46 -15.09 -0.32
C ASP A 128 14.12 -13.62 -0.55
N GLU A 129 12.83 -13.28 -0.63
CA GLU A 129 12.32 -11.91 -0.72
C GLU A 129 11.15 -11.70 0.23
N PHE A 130 11.09 -10.53 0.87
CA PHE A 130 9.97 -10.16 1.74
C PHE A 130 9.40 -8.79 1.35
N ILE A 131 8.18 -8.79 0.81
CA ILE A 131 7.52 -7.61 0.26
C ILE A 131 6.31 -7.25 1.11
N THR A 132 6.22 -5.97 1.48
CA THR A 132 4.99 -5.43 2.07
C THR A 132 4.09 -4.89 0.97
N TRP A 133 2.81 -5.26 0.95
CA TRP A 133 1.86 -4.72 -0.01
C TRP A 133 0.73 -3.97 0.70
N SER A 134 0.68 -2.66 0.52
CA SER A 134 -0.35 -1.76 1.03
C SER A 134 -1.63 -1.79 0.19
N LEU A 135 -2.73 -2.21 0.83
CA LEU A 135 -4.10 -2.22 0.31
C LEU A 135 -4.96 -1.20 1.07
N CYS A 136 -4.98 0.04 0.60
CA CYS A 136 -5.61 1.17 1.26
C CYS A 136 -6.95 1.56 0.61
N THR A 137 -7.99 0.77 0.82
CA THR A 137 -9.34 1.06 0.29
C THR A 137 -10.04 2.26 0.93
N ASN A 138 -9.40 2.94 1.89
CA ASN A 138 -9.92 4.17 2.48
C ASN A 138 -9.69 5.35 1.52
N SER A 139 -10.73 5.80 0.83
CA SER A 139 -10.67 6.93 -0.09
C SER A 139 -10.41 8.28 0.60
N GLY A 140 -10.68 8.39 1.90
CA GLY A 140 -10.38 9.58 2.70
C GLY A 140 -8.93 9.64 3.22
N ALA A 141 -8.14 8.56 3.06
CA ALA A 141 -6.76 8.53 3.49
C ALA A 141 -5.86 9.38 2.58
N ASP A 142 -4.88 10.07 3.17
CA ASP A 142 -3.87 10.82 2.42
C ASP A 142 -2.76 9.86 1.96
N PRO A 143 -2.66 9.53 0.65
CA PRO A 143 -1.68 8.58 0.16
C PRO A 143 -0.23 9.04 0.37
N ARG A 144 0.05 10.35 0.35
CA ARG A 144 1.41 10.90 0.51
C ARG A 144 1.88 10.77 1.95
N ARG A 145 1.04 11.20 2.88
CA ARG A 145 1.30 11.03 4.31
C ARG A 145 1.48 9.57 4.66
N ASN A 146 0.63 8.71 4.11
CA ASN A 146 0.59 7.30 4.44
C ASN A 146 1.78 6.52 3.88
N ALA A 147 2.16 6.76 2.62
CA ALA A 147 3.37 6.19 2.05
C ALA A 147 4.62 6.59 2.86
N TRP A 148 4.74 7.87 3.22
CA TRP A 148 5.86 8.35 4.03
C TRP A 148 5.88 7.73 5.42
N SER A 149 4.74 7.76 6.10
CA SER A 149 4.58 7.20 7.45
C SER A 149 4.86 5.69 7.46
N GLY A 150 4.49 4.97 6.40
CA GLY A 150 4.81 3.56 6.21
C GLY A 150 6.30 3.30 6.06
N ILE A 151 6.91 3.94 5.05
CA ILE A 151 8.31 3.70 4.68
C ILE A 151 9.26 4.21 5.75
N HIS A 152 9.14 5.50 6.10
CA HIS A 152 10.05 6.16 7.02
C HIS A 152 9.71 5.81 8.47
N THR A 153 8.51 6.16 8.96
CA THR A 153 8.23 6.07 10.41
C THR A 153 8.11 4.65 10.93
N ARG A 154 7.72 3.69 10.09
CA ARG A 154 7.40 2.31 10.53
C ARG A 154 8.40 1.29 10.02
N LEU A 155 8.36 1.00 8.72
CA LEU A 155 9.18 -0.06 8.13
C LEU A 155 10.66 0.18 8.39
N SER A 156 11.20 1.36 8.05
CA SER A 156 12.63 1.62 8.27
C SER A 156 13.00 1.63 9.75
N ALA A 157 12.12 2.10 10.64
CA ALA A 157 12.33 2.08 12.08
C ALA A 157 12.47 0.64 12.61
N GLU A 158 11.54 -0.23 12.22
CA GLU A 158 11.53 -1.65 12.60
C GLU A 158 12.69 -2.42 11.94
N MET A 159 12.99 -2.12 10.68
CA MET A 159 14.11 -2.73 9.98
C MET A 159 15.43 -2.47 10.71
N ILE A 160 15.70 -1.21 11.07
CA ILE A 160 16.96 -0.80 11.70
C ILE A 160 16.99 -1.23 13.17
N SER A 161 15.93 -1.01 13.94
CA SER A 161 15.93 -1.28 15.39
C SER A 161 15.86 -2.76 15.73
N ARG A 162 15.20 -3.57 14.89
CA ARG A 162 15.01 -5.02 15.14
C ARG A 162 15.77 -5.90 14.15
N ASN A 163 16.59 -5.32 13.28
CA ASN A 163 17.34 -6.03 12.25
C ASN A 163 16.46 -6.92 11.37
N LYS A 164 15.26 -6.44 11.01
CA LYS A 164 14.30 -7.15 10.16
C LYS A 164 14.39 -6.66 8.73
N ARG A 165 14.55 -7.54 7.74
CA ARG A 165 14.71 -7.12 6.33
C ARG A 165 13.36 -7.11 5.59
N VAL A 166 13.06 -6.00 4.93
CA VAL A 166 12.01 -5.84 3.93
C VAL A 166 12.67 -5.43 2.61
N ASP A 167 12.39 -6.16 1.54
CA ASP A 167 13.03 -5.95 0.22
C ASP A 167 12.33 -4.88 -0.62
N GLY A 168 11.08 -4.58 -0.29
CA GLY A 168 10.39 -3.42 -0.82
C GLY A 168 8.93 -3.36 -0.44
N VAL A 169 8.27 -2.35 -0.99
CA VAL A 169 6.86 -2.04 -0.75
C VAL A 169 6.14 -1.84 -2.07
N VAL A 170 4.98 -2.46 -2.20
CA VAL A 170 4.00 -2.17 -3.25
C VAL A 170 2.87 -1.34 -2.63
N ILE A 171 2.59 -0.16 -3.18
CA ILE A 171 1.42 0.64 -2.80
C ILE A 171 0.44 0.61 -3.96
N TRP A 172 -0.60 -0.21 -3.82
CA TRP A 172 -1.53 -0.46 -4.91
C TRP A 172 -2.78 -1.20 -4.43
N ASP A 173 -3.96 -0.74 -4.82
CA ASP A 173 -5.21 -1.41 -4.49
C ASP A 173 -6.28 -1.23 -5.58
N MET A 174 -7.43 -1.84 -5.36
CA MET A 174 -8.55 -1.83 -6.30
C MET A 174 -9.19 -0.46 -6.55
N ILE A 175 -8.91 0.57 -5.74
CA ILE A 175 -9.47 1.91 -5.96
C ILE A 175 -8.49 2.85 -6.67
N CYS A 176 -7.23 2.44 -6.87
CA CYS A 176 -6.27 3.17 -7.68
C CYS A 176 -6.79 3.39 -9.11
N GLY A 177 -6.76 4.63 -9.60
CA GLY A 177 -7.21 4.99 -10.95
C GLY A 177 -8.72 5.19 -11.09
N THR A 178 -9.48 5.05 -9.99
CA THR A 178 -10.91 5.40 -9.93
C THR A 178 -11.11 6.87 -9.57
N LEU A 179 -12.35 7.35 -9.55
CA LEU A 179 -12.69 8.70 -9.05
C LEU A 179 -12.28 8.90 -7.58
N GLY A 180 -12.33 7.85 -6.76
CA GLY A 180 -11.95 7.93 -5.35
C GLY A 180 -10.43 8.04 -5.13
N ARG A 181 -9.62 7.67 -6.13
CA ARG A 181 -8.17 7.84 -6.12
C ARG A 181 -7.63 7.98 -7.54
N PRO A 182 -7.77 9.16 -8.16
CA PRO A 182 -7.24 9.41 -9.50
C PRO A 182 -5.74 9.15 -9.52
N CYS A 183 -5.27 8.42 -10.52
CA CYS A 183 -3.86 8.05 -10.62
C CYS A 183 -3.14 8.97 -11.63
N PRO A 184 -2.15 9.76 -11.20
CA PRO A 184 -1.38 10.62 -12.12
C PRO A 184 -0.69 9.84 -13.24
N LYS A 185 -0.34 8.56 -13.01
CA LYS A 185 0.24 7.67 -14.02
C LYS A 185 -0.66 7.47 -15.25
N LEU A 186 -1.97 7.70 -15.10
CA LEU A 186 -2.96 7.60 -16.17
C LEU A 186 -3.19 8.95 -16.89
N ALA A 187 -2.97 10.06 -16.21
CA ALA A 187 -3.16 11.40 -16.77
C ALA A 187 -1.99 11.83 -17.68
N ALA A 188 -0.78 11.30 -17.43
CA ALA A 188 0.43 11.60 -18.19
C ALA A 188 0.51 10.89 -19.57
N LEU A 189 -0.60 10.38 -20.10
CA LEU A 189 -0.62 9.56 -21.29
C LEU A 189 -1.45 10.25 -22.38
N ASP A 190 -0.79 10.62 -23.48
CA ASP A 190 -1.38 11.12 -24.72
C ASP A 190 -2.22 10.01 -25.42
N GLY A 191 -3.35 9.62 -24.81
CA GLY A 191 -4.33 8.70 -25.39
C GLY A 191 -4.09 7.20 -25.18
N ALA A 192 -2.92 6.77 -24.69
CA ALA A 192 -2.67 5.36 -24.36
C ALA A 192 -3.09 5.03 -22.93
N VAL A 193 -4.13 4.22 -22.72
CA VAL A 193 -4.58 3.85 -21.37
C VAL A 193 -3.73 2.69 -20.83
N ARG A 194 -2.75 2.99 -19.95
CA ARG A 194 -2.00 1.96 -19.19
C ARG A 194 -2.85 1.43 -18.04
N ARG A 195 -3.85 0.61 -18.36
CA ARG A 195 -4.65 -0.10 -17.37
C ARG A 195 -4.62 -1.59 -17.67
N THR A 196 -4.50 -2.39 -16.63
CA THR A 196 -4.60 -3.85 -16.72
C THR A 196 -5.91 -4.29 -16.10
N ALA A 197 -6.63 -5.17 -16.80
CA ALA A 197 -7.80 -5.83 -16.25
C ALA A 197 -7.33 -7.03 -15.40
N VAL A 198 -7.70 -7.04 -14.12
CA VAL A 198 -7.46 -8.15 -13.19
C VAL A 198 -8.79 -8.55 -12.57
N GLY A 199 -9.39 -9.61 -13.11
CA GLY A 199 -10.77 -9.99 -12.77
C GLY A 199 -11.75 -8.85 -13.05
N PRO A 200 -12.56 -8.39 -12.07
CA PRO A 200 -13.50 -7.28 -12.24
C PRO A 200 -12.84 -5.89 -12.12
N PHE A 201 -11.54 -5.81 -11.81
CA PHE A 201 -10.86 -4.56 -11.54
C PHE A 201 -10.08 -4.08 -12.77
N LEU A 202 -10.06 -2.77 -12.97
CA LEU A 202 -9.28 -2.12 -14.02
C LEU A 202 -8.33 -1.12 -13.39
N THR A 203 -7.07 -1.51 -13.26
CA THR A 203 -6.10 -0.83 -12.39
C THR A 203 -4.93 -0.23 -13.16
N PRO A 204 -4.38 0.91 -12.70
CA PRO A 204 -3.12 1.46 -13.20
C PRO A 204 -1.92 0.59 -12.76
N PRO A 205 -0.71 0.85 -13.28
CA PRO A 205 0.51 0.23 -12.76
C PRO A 205 0.68 0.49 -11.25
N PRO A 206 1.19 -0.48 -10.48
CA PRO A 206 1.45 -0.31 -9.04
C PRO A 206 2.48 0.79 -8.77
N CYS A 207 2.54 1.33 -7.55
CA CYS A 207 3.67 2.15 -7.13
C CYS A 207 4.68 1.27 -6.39
N ILE A 208 5.84 1.00 -7.01
CA ILE A 208 6.88 0.14 -6.46
C ILE A 208 7.95 0.96 -5.74
N TYR A 209 8.37 0.47 -4.57
CA TYR A 209 9.47 0.99 -3.76
C TYR A 209 10.47 -0.14 -3.47
N VAL A 210 11.67 -0.06 -4.03
CA VAL A 210 12.76 -1.02 -3.83
C VAL A 210 13.60 -0.59 -2.64
N PHE A 211 13.84 -1.51 -1.70
CA PHE A 211 14.61 -1.24 -0.47
C PHE A 211 16.02 -1.86 -0.54
N PRO A 212 16.92 -1.49 0.38
CA PRO A 212 18.27 -2.03 0.41
C PRO A 212 18.35 -3.51 0.79
N ALA A 213 19.37 -4.21 0.29
CA ALA A 213 19.60 -5.64 0.63
C ALA A 213 20.17 -5.80 2.04
N ALA A 214 20.92 -4.79 2.50
CA ALA A 214 21.56 -4.76 3.80
C ALA A 214 20.86 -3.74 4.70
N ILE A 215 20.72 -4.06 5.98
CA ILE A 215 20.23 -3.11 6.98
C ILE A 215 21.44 -2.26 7.41
N PRO A 216 21.36 -0.92 7.37
CA PRO A 216 22.47 -0.08 7.78
C PRO A 216 22.80 -0.31 9.26
N SER A 217 24.09 -0.21 9.59
CA SER A 217 24.63 -0.46 10.92
C SER A 217 25.70 0.56 11.27
N ARG A 218 26.19 0.57 12.51
CA ARG A 218 27.27 1.50 12.91
C ARG A 218 28.54 1.36 12.06
N ALA A 219 28.89 0.13 11.67
CA ALA A 219 30.06 -0.13 10.84
C ALA A 219 29.84 0.23 9.36
N HIS A 220 28.59 0.14 8.90
CA HIS A 220 28.17 0.44 7.53
C HIS A 220 26.92 1.34 7.58
N PRO A 221 27.10 2.64 7.84
CA PRO A 221 25.99 3.52 8.20
C PRO A 221 25.05 3.80 7.04
N GLN A 222 25.49 3.59 5.81
CA GLN A 222 24.71 3.84 4.61
C GLN A 222 24.34 2.52 3.94
N SER A 223 23.08 2.43 3.51
CA SER A 223 22.58 1.31 2.72
C SER A 223 21.69 1.84 1.60
N THR A 224 22.11 1.58 0.37
CA THR A 224 21.42 2.01 -0.83
C THR A 224 20.47 0.93 -1.33
N ALA A 225 19.35 1.34 -1.92
CA ALA A 225 18.40 0.43 -2.53
C ALA A 225 19.07 -0.54 -3.52
N GLN A 226 18.54 -1.75 -3.57
CA GLN A 226 18.85 -2.74 -4.61
C GLN A 226 18.43 -2.23 -5.99
N THR A 227 18.94 -2.85 -7.05
CA THR A 227 18.31 -2.71 -8.37
C THR A 227 16.97 -3.43 -8.38
N LEU A 228 16.05 -3.00 -9.25
CA LEU A 228 14.74 -3.67 -9.38
C LEU A 228 14.90 -5.16 -9.69
N GLN A 229 15.85 -5.54 -10.53
CA GLN A 229 16.08 -6.92 -10.96
C GLN A 229 16.61 -7.83 -9.84
N GLN A 230 17.19 -7.28 -8.77
CA GLN A 230 17.62 -8.05 -7.60
C GLN A 230 16.43 -8.49 -6.73
N VAL A 231 15.29 -7.81 -6.86
CA VAL A 231 14.02 -8.15 -6.19
C VAL A 231 13.03 -8.62 -7.26
N GLU A 232 13.13 -9.88 -7.63
CA GLU A 232 12.46 -10.50 -8.77
C GLU A 232 10.93 -10.40 -8.66
N LEU A 233 10.35 -10.48 -7.46
CA LEU A 233 8.91 -10.26 -7.31
C LEU A 233 8.51 -8.83 -7.71
N LEU A 234 9.28 -7.81 -7.31
CA LEU A 234 9.00 -6.43 -7.71
C LEU A 234 9.23 -6.23 -9.22
N ALA A 235 10.26 -6.87 -9.78
CA ALA A 235 10.49 -6.87 -11.22
C ALA A 235 9.32 -7.51 -11.99
N ALA A 236 8.73 -8.58 -11.43
CA ALA A 236 7.54 -9.23 -11.98
C ALA A 236 6.31 -8.31 -11.94
N PHE A 237 6.07 -7.59 -10.83
CA PHE A 237 5.01 -6.56 -10.77
C PHE A 237 5.22 -5.47 -11.81
N HIS A 238 6.45 -4.97 -11.93
CA HIS A 238 6.80 -3.94 -12.90
C HIS A 238 6.46 -4.37 -14.34
N ALA A 239 6.89 -5.58 -14.72
CA ALA A 239 6.67 -6.13 -16.05
C ALA A 239 5.19 -6.46 -16.33
N ALA A 240 4.50 -7.10 -15.38
CA ALA A 240 3.11 -7.54 -15.54
C ALA A 240 2.13 -6.39 -15.73
N PHE A 241 2.42 -5.22 -15.14
CA PHE A 241 1.48 -4.11 -15.09
C PHE A 241 1.93 -2.88 -15.89
N GLY A 242 2.93 -3.02 -16.77
CA GLY A 242 3.36 -1.95 -17.67
C GLY A 242 3.84 -0.68 -16.95
N GLU A 243 4.48 -0.86 -15.80
CA GLU A 243 5.19 0.23 -15.14
C GLU A 243 6.38 0.66 -16.01
N ARG A 244 6.77 1.94 -15.89
CA ARG A 244 7.96 2.46 -16.56
C ARG A 244 9.08 2.60 -15.55
N ASP A 245 10.33 2.45 -16.00
CA ASP A 245 11.51 2.54 -15.15
C ASP A 245 11.59 3.86 -14.37
N GLU A 246 11.15 4.97 -14.98
CA GLU A 246 11.11 6.28 -14.31
C GLU A 246 10.05 6.41 -13.20
N GLU A 247 9.14 5.43 -13.07
CA GLU A 247 8.09 5.41 -12.04
C GLU A 247 8.49 4.66 -10.77
N VAL A 248 9.52 3.81 -10.88
CA VAL A 248 10.04 2.99 -9.78
C VAL A 248 10.78 3.86 -8.77
N ASN A 249 10.48 3.63 -7.49
CA ASN A 249 11.07 4.37 -6.38
C ASN A 249 12.14 3.53 -5.71
N TYR A 250 13.25 4.15 -5.35
CA TYR A 250 14.39 3.52 -4.69
C TYR A 250 14.57 4.19 -3.33
N VAL A 251 14.60 3.41 -2.26
CA VAL A 251 14.68 3.91 -0.89
C VAL A 251 16.03 3.58 -0.29
N ASP A 252 16.78 4.62 0.08
CA ASP A 252 18.05 4.49 0.77
C ASP A 252 17.88 4.83 2.25
N PHE A 253 18.69 4.19 3.08
CA PHE A 253 18.75 4.44 4.51
C PHE A 253 20.16 4.82 4.93
N GLU A 254 20.25 5.76 5.86
CA GLU A 254 21.48 6.13 6.53
C GLU A 254 21.22 6.18 8.04
N VAL A 255 22.15 5.66 8.84
CA VAL A 255 22.07 5.72 10.31
C VAL A 255 23.19 6.58 10.87
N GLY A 256 22.86 7.31 11.94
CA GLY A 256 23.80 8.06 12.75
C GLY A 256 23.62 7.71 14.22
N GLU A 257 24.61 8.08 15.04
CA GLU A 257 24.53 7.92 16.48
C GLU A 257 24.90 9.22 17.17
N GLN A 258 24.08 9.62 18.14
CA GLN A 258 24.35 10.75 19.00
C GLN A 258 23.89 10.38 20.42
N ALA A 259 24.83 10.38 21.38
CA ALA A 259 24.56 10.08 22.80
C ALA A 259 23.79 8.75 23.02
N ASP A 260 24.27 7.65 22.42
CA ASP A 260 23.68 6.30 22.47
C ASP A 260 22.28 6.16 21.84
N GLU A 261 21.75 7.22 21.22
CA GLU A 261 20.51 7.20 20.46
C GLU A 261 20.80 6.99 18.97
N LEU A 262 20.03 6.08 18.36
CA LEU A 262 20.11 5.76 16.93
C LEU A 262 19.23 6.72 16.13
N PHE A 263 19.85 7.44 15.20
CA PHE A 263 19.19 8.31 14.24
C PHE A 263 19.14 7.62 12.90
N ARG A 264 18.10 7.93 12.10
CA ARG A 264 18.02 7.53 10.71
C ARG A 264 17.69 8.70 9.81
N ARG A 265 18.16 8.57 8.58
CA ARG A 265 17.73 9.33 7.44
C ARG A 265 17.18 8.38 6.39
N THR A 266 16.05 8.75 5.78
CA THR A 266 15.45 8.02 4.68
C THR A 266 15.43 8.90 3.44
N VAL A 267 15.90 8.39 2.32
CA VAL A 267 15.90 9.09 1.03
C VAL A 267 15.13 8.27 0.02
N ILE A 268 14.17 8.89 -0.66
CA ILE A 268 13.41 8.27 -1.75
C ILE A 268 13.83 8.94 -3.06
N ARG A 269 14.37 8.14 -3.98
CA ARG A 269 14.74 8.53 -5.33
C ARG A 269 13.78 7.93 -6.34
N ARG A 270 13.48 8.66 -7.40
CA ARG A 270 12.72 8.18 -8.57
C ARG A 270 13.27 8.88 -9.81
N ALA A 271 13.47 8.12 -10.88
CA ALA A 271 14.09 8.61 -12.12
C ALA A 271 15.46 9.28 -11.88
N GLY A 272 16.27 8.73 -10.95
CA GLY A 272 17.58 9.28 -10.58
C GLY A 272 17.54 10.56 -9.73
N VAL A 273 16.36 11.12 -9.45
CA VAL A 273 16.20 12.37 -8.69
C VAL A 273 15.65 12.09 -7.30
N VAL A 274 16.17 12.77 -6.27
CA VAL A 274 15.63 12.72 -4.91
C VAL A 274 14.24 13.34 -4.89
N GLN A 275 13.22 12.54 -4.60
CA GLN A 275 11.84 13.01 -4.50
C GLN A 275 11.50 13.50 -3.10
N HIS A 276 12.09 12.86 -2.08
CA HIS A 276 11.89 13.21 -0.70
C HIS A 276 13.06 12.69 0.15
N ALA A 277 13.42 13.41 1.19
CA ALA A 277 14.40 12.98 2.16
C ALA A 277 14.01 13.52 3.53
N SER A 278 14.23 12.73 4.57
CA SER A 278 14.21 13.26 5.94
C SER A 278 15.55 13.94 6.27
N ASP A 279 15.55 14.71 7.35
CA ASP A 279 16.76 14.94 8.13
C ASP A 279 17.11 13.68 8.95
N MET A 280 18.19 13.74 9.73
CA MET A 280 18.45 12.73 10.75
C MET A 280 17.38 12.80 11.83
N THR A 281 16.67 11.70 12.03
CA THR A 281 15.53 11.59 12.96
C THR A 281 15.77 10.42 13.91
N ALA A 282 15.52 10.64 15.20
CA ALA A 282 15.66 9.58 16.20
C ALA A 282 14.72 8.40 15.90
N ILE A 283 15.22 7.18 16.06
CA ILE A 283 14.40 5.97 16.01
C ILE A 283 13.76 5.78 17.37
N GLN A 284 12.53 6.28 17.53
CA GLN A 284 11.72 5.99 18.71
C GLN A 284 11.36 4.49 18.72
N ARG A 285 11.76 3.78 19.78
CA ARG A 285 11.33 2.38 19.99
C ARG A 285 9.83 2.39 20.30
N VAL A 286 9.02 1.81 19.41
CA VAL A 286 7.58 1.57 19.61
C VAL A 286 7.36 0.19 20.22
#